data_AF-A0A8T3P5K0-F1
#
_entry.id   AF-A0A8T3P5K0-F1
#
_cell.length_a   1.000
_cell.length_b   1.000
_cell.length_c   1.000
_cell.angle_alpha   90.00
_cell.angle_beta   90.00
_cell.angle_gamma   90.00
#
_symmetry.space_group_name_H-M   'P 1'
#
loop_
_entity.id
_entity.type
_entity.pdbx_description
1 polymer ?
#
loop_
_entity_poly.entity_id
_entity_poly.type
_entity_poly.pdbx_seq_one_letter_code
_entity_poly.pdbx_strand_id
1 'polypeptide(L)'
;MARRKDRPGPLEPRSEAILRAIIEEYVATAAPVGSLTLVAKYRLAVSPATVRNVMAELEAAGYIGHPHTSAGRVPTDRGYRLYVESIADSVTLPPVEQLMIRHQFGQVEFASEQWFRLAAATLAGATHVAGLATPAKPIACRVRRVDLVPNGSRTASLVL
;
A
#
# COMPACT_ATOMS: atom_id res chain seq x y z
N MET A 1 22.38 -4.12 -1.25
CA MET A 1 22.57 -3.24 -0.07
C MET A 1 21.79 -1.96 -0.30
N ALA A 2 20.65 -1.78 0.38
CA ALA A 2 19.87 -0.54 0.34
C ALA A 2 19.44 -0.19 1.78
N ARG A 3 19.58 1.09 2.12
CA ARG A 3 19.53 1.67 3.48
C ARG A 3 18.29 1.24 4.27
N ARG A 4 18.49 0.50 5.36
CA ARG A 4 17.51 0.19 6.41
C ARG A 4 17.46 1.27 7.53
N LYS A 5 17.79 2.54 7.24
CA LYS A 5 18.22 3.49 8.28
C LYS A 5 17.27 4.65 8.65
N ASP A 6 15.97 4.54 8.40
CA ASP A 6 14.99 5.50 8.98
C ASP A 6 13.67 4.78 9.26
N ARG A 7 13.68 3.83 10.20
CA ARG A 7 12.43 3.36 10.80
C ARG A 7 12.02 4.41 11.83
N PRO A 8 10.85 5.06 11.67
CA PRO A 8 10.36 5.94 12.72
C PRO A 8 10.15 5.11 14.00
N GLY A 9 10.70 5.58 15.13
CA GLY A 9 10.47 4.95 16.43
C GLY A 9 8.98 5.02 16.82
N PRO A 10 8.52 4.15 17.74
CA PRO A 10 7.13 4.11 18.14
C PRO A 10 6.68 5.48 18.70
N LEU A 11 5.53 5.96 18.24
CA LEU A 11 4.88 7.13 18.80
C LEU A 11 4.12 6.76 20.06
N GLU A 12 3.90 7.75 20.93
CA GLU A 12 2.91 7.61 22.00
C GLU A 12 1.53 7.28 21.40
N PRO A 13 0.71 6.41 22.02
CA PRO A 13 -0.55 5.93 21.45
C PRO A 13 -1.50 7.06 21.02
N ARG A 14 -1.48 8.18 21.74
CA ARG A 14 -2.27 9.37 21.42
C ARG A 14 -1.81 10.04 20.13
N SER A 15 -0.50 10.21 19.96
CA SER A 15 0.09 10.82 18.77
C SER A 15 -0.11 9.95 17.55
N GLU A 16 -0.03 8.63 17.72
CA GLU A 16 -0.38 7.66 16.67
C GLU A 16 -1.86 7.77 16.26
N ALA A 17 -2.79 7.81 17.23
CA ALA A 17 -4.22 7.95 16.95
C ALA A 17 -4.56 9.28 16.23
N ILE A 18 -3.91 10.38 16.63
CA ILE A 18 -4.08 11.68 15.97
C ILE A 18 -3.50 11.66 14.56
N LEU A 19 -2.30 11.09 14.36
CA LEU A 19 -1.69 10.94 13.04
C LEU A 19 -2.57 10.10 12.11
N ARG A 20 -3.11 8.98 12.61
CA ARG A 20 -4.07 8.12 11.90
C ARG A 20 -5.30 8.91 11.46
N ALA A 21 -5.93 9.65 12.38
CA ALA A 21 -7.11 10.45 12.07
C ALA A 21 -6.83 11.56 11.04
N ILE A 22 -5.65 12.20 11.10
CA ILE A 22 -5.22 13.19 10.08
C ILE A 22 -5.12 12.55 8.71
N ILE A 23 -4.47 11.39 8.62
CA ILE A 23 -4.24 10.71 7.34
C ILE A 23 -5.56 10.21 6.75
N GLU A 24 -6.42 9.60 7.56
CA GLU A 24 -7.75 9.15 7.11
C GLU A 24 -8.60 10.32 6.61
N GLU A 25 -8.59 11.45 7.31
CA GLU A 25 -9.36 12.64 6.89
C GLU A 25 -8.81 13.23 5.59
N TYR A 26 -7.49 13.30 5.47
CA TYR A 26 -6.84 13.83 4.28
C TYR A 26 -7.04 12.92 3.07
N VAL A 27 -6.96 11.59 3.23
CA VAL A 27 -7.26 10.62 2.17
C VAL A 27 -8.72 10.72 1.72
N ALA A 28 -9.65 10.96 2.64
CA ALA A 28 -11.06 11.09 2.32
C ALA A 28 -11.44 12.41 1.64
N THR A 29 -10.75 13.51 1.96
CA THR A 29 -11.18 14.87 1.57
C THR A 29 -10.21 15.60 0.64
N ALA A 30 -8.95 15.15 0.56
CA ALA A 30 -7.84 15.87 -0.08
C ALA A 30 -7.67 17.32 0.42
N ALA A 31 -8.15 17.63 1.63
CA ALA A 31 -8.14 18.97 2.21
C ALA A 31 -7.27 19.03 3.47
N PRO A 32 -6.54 20.14 3.72
CA PRO A 32 -5.77 20.33 4.95
C PRO A 32 -6.64 20.16 6.21
N VAL A 33 -6.14 19.38 7.16
CA VAL A 33 -6.93 18.92 8.31
C VAL A 33 -6.72 19.82 9.52
N GLY A 34 -7.83 20.27 10.10
CA GLY A 34 -7.85 21.09 11.32
C GLY A 34 -8.19 20.29 12.57
N SER A 35 -7.72 20.74 13.74
CA SER A 35 -7.97 20.07 15.01
C SER A 35 -9.45 20.00 15.41
N LEU A 36 -10.25 21.00 15.04
CA LEU A 36 -11.70 21.00 15.27
C LEU A 36 -12.39 19.87 14.50
N THR A 37 -12.03 19.68 13.23
CA THR A 37 -12.54 18.61 12.38
C THR A 37 -12.22 17.24 12.97
N LEU A 38 -10.99 17.05 13.46
CA LEU A 38 -10.55 15.79 14.06
C LEU A 38 -11.35 15.43 15.30
N VAL A 39 -11.52 16.38 16.23
CA VAL A 39 -12.27 16.14 17.48
C VAL A 39 -13.74 15.83 17.17
N ALA A 40 -14.35 16.56 16.23
CA ALA A 40 -15.75 16.38 15.87
C ALA A 40 -16.02 15.02 15.21
N LYS A 41 -15.13 14.55 14.32
CA LYS A 41 -15.39 13.37 13.46
C LYS A 41 -14.82 12.07 14.01
N TYR A 42 -13.67 12.12 14.68
CA TYR A 42 -12.94 10.93 15.14
C TYR A 42 -13.12 10.62 16.63
N ARG A 43 -14.04 11.32 17.32
CA ARG A 43 -14.38 11.11 18.75
C ARG A 43 -13.13 10.99 19.65
N LEU A 44 -12.13 11.83 19.37
CA LEU A 44 -10.92 11.89 20.18
C LEU A 44 -11.30 12.34 21.59
N ALA A 45 -10.90 11.59 22.63
CA ALA A 45 -11.20 11.89 24.04
C ALA A 45 -10.38 13.09 24.59
N VAL A 46 -10.10 14.08 23.76
CA VAL A 46 -9.23 15.24 24.07
C VAL A 46 -9.78 16.52 23.44
N SER A 47 -9.41 17.66 24.04
CA SER A 47 -9.84 18.97 23.55
C SER A 47 -9.17 19.35 22.21
N PRO A 48 -9.78 20.25 21.41
CA PRO A 48 -9.14 20.79 20.21
C PRO A 48 -7.80 21.49 20.47
N ALA A 49 -7.59 22.05 21.67
CA ALA A 49 -6.32 22.65 22.06
C ALA A 49 -5.23 21.57 22.26
N THR A 50 -5.57 20.46 22.92
CA THR A 50 -4.67 19.32 23.08
C THR A 50 -4.29 18.72 21.73
N VAL A 51 -5.25 18.59 20.80
CA VAL A 51 -4.97 18.12 19.44
C VAL A 51 -4.03 19.06 18.70
N ARG A 52 -4.19 20.40 18.81
CA ARG A 52 -3.24 21.36 18.20
C ARG A 52 -1.81 21.18 18.72
N ASN A 53 -1.64 20.96 20.03
CA ASN A 53 -0.32 20.75 20.62
C ASN A 53 0.32 19.48 20.07
N VAL A 54 -0.41 18.36 20.02
CA VAL A 54 0.10 17.11 19.46
C VAL A 54 0.39 17.25 17.96
N MET A 55 -0.43 17.99 17.22
CA MET A 55 -0.14 18.31 15.81
C MET A 55 1.16 19.10 15.66
N ALA A 56 1.45 20.06 16.55
CA ALA A 56 2.71 20.79 16.54
C ALA A 56 3.92 19.87 16.81
N GLU A 57 3.79 18.90 17.72
CA GLU A 57 4.81 17.88 17.97
C GLU A 57 5.03 16.95 16.76
N LEU A 58 3.94 16.48 16.14
CA LEU A 58 3.98 15.66 14.93
C LEU A 58 4.60 16.41 13.75
N GLU A 59 4.37 17.72 13.66
CA GLU A 59 4.96 18.61 12.66
C GLU A 59 6.46 18.80 12.90
N ALA A 60 6.86 19.09 14.14
CA ALA A 60 8.27 19.18 14.51
C ALA A 60 9.04 17.87 14.27
N ALA A 61 8.36 16.73 14.44
CA ALA A 61 8.91 15.41 14.13
C ALA A 61 8.89 15.06 12.63
N GLY A 62 8.28 15.90 11.79
CA GLY A 62 8.23 15.75 10.34
C GLY A 62 7.26 14.68 9.84
N TYR A 63 6.23 14.33 10.61
CA TYR A 63 5.16 13.42 10.15
C TYR A 63 4.03 14.14 9.41
N ILE A 64 3.76 15.38 9.79
CA ILE A 64 2.79 16.26 9.14
C ILE A 64 3.44 17.61 8.83
N GLY A 65 2.84 18.38 7.95
CA GLY A 65 3.28 19.75 7.64
C GLY A 65 2.11 20.63 7.24
N HIS A 66 2.39 21.76 6.61
CA HIS A 66 1.38 22.66 6.08
C HIS A 66 1.73 23.05 4.63
N PRO A 67 0.76 23.11 3.70
CA PRO A 67 1.03 23.61 2.36
C PRO A 67 1.36 25.11 2.38
N HIS A 68 0.68 25.87 3.26
CA HIS A 68 0.90 27.30 3.50
C HIS A 68 0.71 27.63 4.98
N THR A 69 1.21 28.78 5.43
CA THR A 69 1.28 29.17 6.86
C THR A 69 -0.08 29.21 7.57
N SER A 70 -1.18 29.45 6.83
CA SER A 70 -2.55 29.50 7.37
C SER A 70 -3.37 28.23 7.13
N ALA A 71 -2.83 27.25 6.41
CA ALA A 71 -3.54 26.02 6.09
C ALA A 71 -3.53 25.06 7.29
N GLY A 72 -4.51 24.14 7.31
CA GLY A 72 -4.49 22.98 8.19
C GLY A 72 -3.25 22.11 7.95
N ARG A 73 -3.21 20.93 8.59
CA ARG A 73 -2.08 20.02 8.43
C ARG A 73 -2.32 19.00 7.33
N VAL A 74 -1.25 18.65 6.62
CA VAL A 74 -1.23 17.61 5.59
C VAL A 74 -0.20 16.54 5.99
N PRO A 75 -0.46 15.25 5.71
CA PRO A 75 0.54 14.22 5.92
C PRO A 75 1.77 14.41 5.04
N THR A 76 2.93 14.02 5.56
CA THR A 76 4.16 13.88 4.77
C THR A 76 4.36 12.41 4.36
N ASP A 77 5.30 12.15 3.45
CA ASP A 77 5.72 10.78 3.10
C ASP A 77 6.12 9.95 4.33
N ARG A 78 6.75 10.59 5.32
CA ARG A 78 7.13 9.94 6.58
C ARG A 78 5.91 9.59 7.43
N GLY A 79 4.92 10.50 7.49
CA GLY A 79 3.64 10.26 8.15
C GLY A 79 2.90 9.08 7.53
N TYR A 80 2.79 9.06 6.19
CA TYR A 80 2.19 7.95 5.47
C TYR A 80 2.92 6.62 5.70
N ARG A 81 4.25 6.62 5.71
CA ARG A 81 5.02 5.39 5.96
C ARG A 81 4.72 4.80 7.33
N LEU A 82 4.73 5.62 8.38
CA LEU A 82 4.42 5.16 9.73
C LEU A 82 2.97 4.66 9.84
N TYR A 83 2.03 5.34 9.18
CA TYR A 83 0.64 4.92 9.14
C TYR A 83 0.45 3.56 8.47
N VAL A 84 1.01 3.35 7.28
CA VAL A 84 0.93 2.07 6.56
C VAL A 84 1.56 0.94 7.36
N GLU A 85 2.70 1.18 8.02
CA GLU A 85 3.34 0.21 8.92
C GLU A 85 2.44 -0.17 10.11
N SER A 86 1.58 0.74 10.60
CA SER A 86 0.63 0.47 11.70
C SER A 86 -0.64 -0.29 11.27
N ILE A 87 -1.00 -0.29 9.98
CA ILE A 87 -2.23 -0.93 9.44
C ILE A 87 -1.98 -2.36 8.96
N ALA A 88 -0.71 -2.70 8.67
CA ALA A 88 -0.34 -3.95 8.00
C ALA A 88 -0.87 -5.22 8.69
N ASP A 89 -1.24 -5.15 9.97
CA ASP A 89 -1.74 -6.28 10.75
C ASP A 89 -3.28 -6.43 10.77
N SER A 90 -4.07 -5.49 10.22
CA SER A 90 -5.50 -5.37 10.60
C SER A 90 -6.58 -5.38 9.51
N VAL A 91 -6.25 -5.53 8.21
CA VAL A 91 -7.29 -5.49 7.14
C VAL A 91 -7.35 -6.82 6.38
N THR A 92 -8.40 -7.61 6.67
CA THR A 92 -8.69 -8.85 5.96
C THR A 92 -9.87 -8.65 5.02
N LEU A 93 -9.79 -9.16 3.79
CA LEU A 93 -10.92 -9.15 2.85
C LEU A 93 -12.10 -9.98 3.37
N PRO A 94 -13.36 -9.62 3.07
CA PRO A 94 -14.52 -10.44 3.39
C PRO A 94 -14.36 -11.89 2.90
N PRO A 95 -14.81 -12.92 3.65
CA PRO A 95 -14.65 -14.32 3.25
C PRO A 95 -15.19 -14.65 1.85
N VAL A 96 -16.28 -14.00 1.45
CA VAL A 96 -16.89 -14.16 0.13
C VAL A 96 -15.96 -13.67 -1.00
N GLU A 97 -15.29 -12.54 -0.81
CA GLU A 97 -14.33 -12.02 -1.78
C GLU A 97 -13.11 -12.93 -1.87
N GLN A 98 -12.62 -13.41 -0.73
CA GLN A 98 -11.52 -14.39 -0.70
C GLN A 98 -11.87 -15.66 -1.49
N LEU A 99 -13.09 -16.19 -1.32
CA LEU A 99 -13.56 -17.37 -2.05
C LEU A 99 -13.68 -17.09 -3.54
N MET A 100 -14.24 -15.94 -3.94
CA MET A 100 -14.37 -15.54 -5.34
C MET A 100 -13.00 -15.44 -6.02
N ILE A 101 -12.03 -14.79 -5.38
CA ILE A 101 -10.65 -14.68 -5.86
C ILE A 101 -10.05 -16.08 -6.02
N ARG A 102 -10.12 -16.93 -4.99
CA ARG A 102 -9.59 -18.31 -5.06
C ARG A 102 -10.20 -19.12 -6.20
N HIS A 103 -11.52 -19.00 -6.42
CA HIS A 103 -12.20 -19.69 -7.50
C HIS A 103 -11.72 -19.21 -8.88
N GLN A 104 -11.62 -17.89 -9.09
CA GLN A 104 -11.13 -17.31 -10.35
C GLN A 104 -9.71 -17.82 -10.70
N PHE A 105 -8.82 -17.89 -9.71
CA PHE A 105 -7.46 -18.36 -9.91
C PHE A 105 -7.34 -19.88 -10.11
N GLY A 106 -8.29 -20.67 -9.61
CA GLY A 106 -8.33 -22.12 -9.82
C GLY A 106 -8.72 -22.54 -11.25
N GLN A 107 -9.34 -21.64 -12.02
CA GLN A 107 -9.77 -21.90 -13.40
C GLN A 107 -8.67 -21.59 -14.44
N VAL A 108 -7.57 -20.95 -14.04
CA VAL A 108 -6.47 -20.62 -14.93
C VAL A 108 -5.50 -21.80 -14.97
N GLU A 109 -5.55 -22.61 -16.03
CA GLU A 109 -4.49 -23.59 -16.32
C GLU A 109 -3.13 -22.88 -16.48
N PHE A 110 -2.02 -23.62 -16.36
CA PHE A 110 -0.61 -23.22 -16.24
C PHE A 110 -0.02 -22.23 -17.29
N ALA A 111 -0.83 -21.46 -18.02
CA ALA A 111 -0.43 -20.31 -18.82
C ALA A 111 -0.07 -19.12 -17.91
N SER A 112 1.23 -18.94 -17.70
CA SER A 112 1.83 -17.87 -16.89
C SER A 112 1.27 -16.48 -17.20
N GLU A 113 1.01 -16.14 -18.46
CA GLU A 113 0.46 -14.83 -18.85
C GLU A 113 -0.97 -14.56 -18.38
N GLN A 114 -1.86 -15.55 -18.45
CA GLN A 114 -3.26 -15.38 -18.05
C GLN A 114 -3.35 -15.15 -16.54
N TRP A 115 -2.46 -15.79 -15.79
CA TRP A 115 -2.32 -15.62 -14.35
C TRP A 115 -1.96 -14.18 -13.97
N PHE A 116 -0.99 -13.56 -14.65
CA PHE A 116 -0.63 -12.16 -14.40
C PHE A 116 -1.76 -11.19 -14.77
N ARG A 117 -2.44 -11.42 -15.90
CA ARG A 117 -3.58 -10.60 -16.30
C ARG A 117 -4.72 -10.67 -15.29
N LEU A 118 -5.06 -11.87 -14.82
CA LEU A 118 -6.08 -12.05 -13.79
C LEU A 118 -5.67 -11.36 -12.50
N ALA A 119 -4.43 -11.54 -12.03
CA ALA A 119 -3.95 -10.89 -10.81
C ALA A 119 -4.01 -9.37 -10.88
N ALA A 120 -3.55 -8.78 -11.99
CA ALA A 120 -3.63 -7.34 -12.20
C ALA A 120 -5.08 -6.84 -12.23
N ALA A 121 -5.98 -7.55 -12.91
CA ALA A 121 -7.40 -7.20 -13.01
C ALA A 121 -8.14 -7.34 -11.68
N THR A 122 -7.91 -8.43 -10.93
CA THR A 122 -8.49 -8.65 -9.61
C THR A 122 -8.01 -7.57 -8.63
N LEU A 123 -6.71 -7.25 -8.63
CA LEU A 123 -6.17 -6.18 -7.79
C LEU A 123 -6.78 -4.82 -8.15
N ALA A 124 -6.87 -4.50 -9.43
CA ALA A 124 -7.47 -3.25 -9.90
C ALA A 124 -8.96 -3.16 -9.53
N GLY A 125 -9.70 -4.26 -9.67
CA GLY A 125 -11.10 -4.34 -9.29
C GLY A 125 -11.33 -4.14 -7.79
N ALA A 126 -10.48 -4.73 -6.95
CA ALA A 126 -10.61 -4.66 -5.50
C ALA A 126 -10.18 -3.30 -4.92
N THR A 127 -9.21 -2.63 -5.55
CA THR A 127 -8.60 -1.39 -5.03
C THR A 127 -9.06 -0.12 -5.75
N HIS A 128 -9.78 -0.26 -6.87
CA HIS A 128 -10.15 0.84 -7.78
C HIS A 128 -8.96 1.67 -8.28
N VAL A 129 -7.74 1.11 -8.27
CA VAL A 129 -6.53 1.74 -8.82
C VAL A 129 -5.87 0.81 -9.85
N ALA A 130 -4.86 1.31 -10.56
CA ALA A 130 -4.13 0.49 -11.54
C ALA A 130 -3.41 -0.69 -10.86
N GLY A 131 -3.73 -1.91 -11.27
CA GLY A 131 -3.05 -3.12 -10.84
C GLY A 131 -1.91 -3.49 -11.79
N LEU A 132 -0.75 -3.86 -11.24
CA LEU A 132 0.40 -4.35 -11.99
C LEU A 132 0.83 -5.72 -11.48
N ALA A 133 0.99 -6.67 -12.40
CA ALA A 133 1.53 -7.99 -12.10
C ALA A 133 2.63 -8.31 -13.12
N THR A 134 3.81 -8.66 -12.63
CA THR A 134 4.97 -8.99 -13.47
C THR A 134 5.58 -10.30 -13.00
N PRO A 135 6.15 -11.11 -13.91
CA PRO A 135 6.96 -12.25 -13.50
C PRO A 135 8.14 -11.77 -12.64
N ALA A 136 8.47 -12.56 -11.63
CA ALA A 136 9.66 -12.30 -10.83
C ALA A 136 10.90 -12.37 -11.75
N LYS A 137 11.67 -11.29 -11.82
CA LYS A 137 12.92 -11.28 -12.58
C LYS A 137 13.94 -12.17 -11.85
N PRO A 138 14.42 -13.27 -12.45
CA PRO A 138 15.44 -14.09 -11.80
C PRO A 138 16.74 -13.28 -11.68
N ILE A 139 17.32 -13.25 -10.48
CA ILE A 139 18.63 -12.60 -10.22
C ILE A 139 19.75 -13.33 -10.98
N ALA A 140 19.58 -14.64 -11.19
CA ALA A 140 20.43 -15.47 -12.04
C ALA A 140 19.54 -16.46 -12.81
N CYS A 141 19.72 -16.55 -14.13
CA CYS A 141 19.07 -17.57 -14.96
C CYS A 141 20.06 -18.70 -15.22
N ARG A 142 19.67 -19.95 -14.90
CA ARG A 142 20.46 -21.14 -15.22
C ARG A 142 19.62 -22.06 -16.08
N VAL A 143 19.99 -22.18 -17.35
CA VAL A 143 19.35 -23.12 -18.28
C VAL A 143 19.66 -24.55 -17.82
N ARG A 144 18.63 -25.31 -17.46
CA ARG A 144 18.78 -26.69 -16.97
C ARG A 144 18.81 -27.72 -18.10
N ARG A 145 18.07 -27.46 -19.17
CA ARG A 145 17.93 -28.35 -20.31
C ARG A 145 17.73 -27.51 -21.57
N VAL A 146 18.24 -28.01 -22.69
CA VAL A 146 17.99 -27.44 -24.01
C VAL A 146 17.63 -28.61 -24.90
N ASP A 147 16.40 -28.61 -25.42
CA ASP A 147 15.95 -29.63 -26.36
C ASP A 147 15.69 -29.00 -27.72
N LEU A 148 16.11 -29.71 -28.76
CA LEU A 148 15.79 -29.40 -30.15
C LEU A 148 14.86 -30.49 -30.66
N VAL A 149 13.61 -30.12 -30.92
CA VAL A 149 12.58 -31.03 -31.42
C VAL A 149 12.33 -30.73 -32.90
N PRO A 150 12.75 -31.60 -33.84
CA PRO A 150 12.50 -31.38 -35.26
C PRO A 150 10.99 -31.40 -35.57
N ASN A 151 10.51 -30.43 -36.36
CA ASN A 151 9.11 -30.33 -36.78
C ASN A 151 8.93 -30.31 -38.31
N GLY A 152 10.03 -30.41 -39.06
CA GLY A 152 10.05 -30.48 -40.51
C GLY A 152 11.44 -30.83 -41.03
N SER A 153 11.59 -30.90 -42.34
CA SER A 153 12.85 -31.31 -42.98
C SER A 153 14.01 -30.33 -42.77
N ARG A 154 13.71 -29.07 -42.40
CA ARG A 154 14.71 -28.02 -42.12
C ARG A 154 14.32 -27.13 -40.93
N THR A 155 13.38 -27.56 -40.11
CA THR A 155 12.82 -26.76 -39.01
C THR A 155 12.76 -27.57 -37.73
N ALA A 156 13.10 -26.93 -36.62
CA ALA A 156 13.04 -27.50 -35.28
C ALA A 156 12.56 -26.44 -34.27
N SER A 157 11.87 -26.90 -33.23
CA SER A 157 11.49 -26.09 -32.09
C SER A 157 12.58 -26.18 -31.01
N LEU A 158 13.00 -25.02 -30.50
CA LEU A 158 13.90 -24.90 -29.36
C LEU A 158 13.06 -24.83 -28.08
N VAL A 159 13.31 -25.73 -27.14
CA VAL A 159 12.71 -25.72 -25.80
C VAL A 159 13.82 -25.48 -24.78
N LEU A 160 13.65 -24.46 -23.93
CA LEU A 160 14.62 -24.00 -22.92
C LEU A 160 14.06 -24.15 -21.50
#